data_AF-A0A8X6XS25-F1
#
_entry.id   AF-A0A8X6XS25-F1
#
_cell.length_a   1.000
_cell.length_b   1.000
_cell.length_c   1.000
_cell.angle_alpha   90.00
_cell.angle_beta   90.00
_cell.angle_gamma   90.00
#
_symmetry.space_group_name_H-M   'P 1'
#
loop_
_entity.id
_entity.type
_entity.pdbx_description
1 polymer ?
#
loop_
_entity_poly.entity_id
_entity_poly.type
_entity_poly.pdbx_seq_one_letter_code
_entity_poly.pdbx_strand_id
1 'polypeptide(L)' 'MAAAGVRPCVISRQLRVSHGCVSKILNRYQETGSIRPGVIGGSKPKVTTPEIERRIQEYKRENAGLFSWEIRDRLISVR' A
#
# COMPACT_ATOMS: atom_id res chain seq x y z
N MET A 1 -16.45 -11.17 20.30
CA MET A 1 -15.71 -11.76 21.45
C MET A 1 -14.92 -10.71 22.22
N ALA A 2 -13.88 -10.09 21.63
CA ALA A 2 -13.12 -9.04 22.33
C ALA A 2 -13.98 -7.81 22.67
N ALA A 3 -14.84 -7.35 21.74
CA ALA A 3 -15.82 -6.28 22.00
C ALA A 3 -16.86 -6.64 23.09
N ALA A 4 -17.04 -7.92 23.38
CA ALA A 4 -17.90 -8.42 24.45
C ALA A 4 -17.14 -8.66 25.77
N GLY A 5 -15.91 -8.14 25.90
CA GLY A 5 -15.10 -8.24 27.11
C GLY A 5 -14.39 -9.60 27.32
N VAL A 6 -14.42 -10.51 26.33
CA VAL A 6 -13.76 -11.82 26.46
C VAL A 6 -12.24 -11.66 26.44
N ARG A 7 -11.56 -12.25 27.42
CA ARG A 7 -10.10 -12.19 27.54
C ARG A 7 -9.40 -12.81 26.31
N PRO A 8 -8.31 -12.21 25.78
CA PRO A 8 -7.59 -12.72 24.61
C PRO A 8 -7.14 -14.19 24.70
N CYS A 9 -6.76 -14.65 25.91
CA CYS A 9 -6.39 -16.05 26.15
C CYS A 9 -7.55 -17.02 25.92
N VAL A 10 -8.79 -16.63 26.25
CA VAL A 10 -9.99 -17.43 26.03
C VAL A 10 -10.33 -17.45 24.54
N ILE A 11 -10.22 -16.30 23.86
CA ILE A 11 -10.41 -16.18 22.41
C ILE A 11 -9.46 -17.12 21.66
N SER A 12 -8.18 -17.13 22.05
CA SER A 12 -7.16 -18.02 21.47
C SER A 12 -7.54 -19.50 21.58
N ARG A 13 -8.00 -19.94 22.77
CA ARG A 13 -8.41 -21.33 23.00
C ARG A 13 -9.69 -21.70 22.24
N GLN A 14 -10.70 -20.84 22.27
CA GLN A 14 -11.99 -21.09 21.62
C GLN A 14 -11.88 -21.10 20.10
N LEU A 15 -11.13 -20.16 19.52
CA LEU A 15 -10.94 -20.05 18.07
C LEU A 15 -9.82 -20.95 17.54
N ARG A 16 -9.07 -21.62 18.42
CA ARG A 16 -7.91 -22.46 18.07
C ARG A 16 -6.86 -21.70 17.26
N VAL A 17 -6.66 -20.42 17.60
CA VAL A 17 -5.69 -19.53 16.98
C VAL A 17 -4.57 -19.22 17.97
N SER A 18 -3.34 -19.06 17.49
CA SER A 18 -2.21 -18.74 18.36
C SER A 18 -2.43 -17.42 19.11
N HIS A 19 -2.00 -17.36 20.38
CA HIS A 19 -2.12 -16.16 21.20
C HIS A 19 -1.49 -14.93 20.54
N GLY A 20 -0.35 -15.12 19.87
CA GLY A 20 0.33 -14.05 19.11
C GLY A 20 -0.49 -13.53 17.93
N CYS A 21 -1.22 -14.39 17.22
CA CYS A 21 -2.12 -13.96 16.14
C CYS A 21 -3.31 -13.17 16.69
N VAL A 22 -3.94 -13.64 17.78
CA VAL A 22 -5.02 -12.90 18.46
C VAL A 22 -4.54 -11.52 18.91
N SER A 23 -3.38 -11.44 19.54
CA SER A 23 -2.77 -10.17 19.97
C SER A 23 -2.53 -9.23 18.78
N LYS A 24 -1.94 -9.73 17.69
CA LYS A 24 -1.65 -8.93 16.48
C LYS A 24 -2.91 -8.36 15.83
N ILE A 25 -3.98 -9.14 15.72
CA ILE A 25 -5.25 -8.69 15.13
C ILE A 25 -5.92 -7.65 16.04
N LEU A 26 -5.96 -7.89 17.35
CA LEU A 26 -6.57 -6.95 18.29
C LEU A 26 -5.81 -5.63 18.34
N ASN A 27 -4.47 -5.67 18.34
CA ASN A 27 -3.65 -4.46 18.31
C ASN A 27 -3.90 -3.64 17.04
N ARG A 28 -3.89 -4.28 15.85
CA ARG A 28 -4.22 -3.60 14.59
C ARG A 28 -5.61 -2.97 14.61
N TYR A 29 -6.59 -3.67 15.18
CA TYR A 29 -7.96 -3.15 15.26
C TYR A 29 -8.03 -1.90 16.14
N GLN A 30 -7.29 -1.84 17.24
CA GLN A 30 -7.20 -0.64 18.08
C GLN A 30 -6.50 0.53 17.36
N GLU A 31 -5.44 0.24 16.60
CA GLU A 31 -4.66 1.26 15.89
C GLU A 31 -5.39 1.82 14.65
N THR A 32 -6.11 0.97 13.91
CA THR A 32 -6.63 1.30 12.57
C THR A 32 -8.14 1.18 12.41
N GLY A 33 -8.82 0.52 13.35
CA GLY A 33 -10.22 0.13 13.22
C GLY A 33 -10.49 -0.98 12.19
N SER A 34 -9.46 -1.49 11.50
CA SER A 34 -9.60 -2.48 10.42
C SER A 34 -9.27 -3.89 10.89
N ILE A 35 -10.13 -4.85 10.54
CA ILE A 35 -9.86 -6.28 10.67
C ILE A 35 -9.13 -6.87 9.46
N ARG A 36 -8.99 -6.08 8.38
CA ARG A 36 -8.41 -6.58 7.13
C ARG A 36 -6.90 -6.78 7.31
N PRO A 37 -6.33 -7.86 6.73
CA PRO A 37 -4.89 -8.01 6.71
C PRO A 37 -4.24 -6.84 5.96
N GLY A 38 -3.01 -6.48 6.34
CA GLY A 38 -2.19 -5.58 5.53
C GLY A 38 -1.93 -6.20 4.16
N VAL A 39 -1.63 -5.36 3.17
CA VAL A 39 -1.27 -5.83 1.83
C VAL A 39 -0.01 -6.68 1.93
N ILE A 40 -0.07 -7.90 1.39
CA ILE A 40 1.06 -8.83 1.34
C ILE A 40 1.52 -8.90 -0.12
N GLY A 41 2.83 -8.75 -0.32
CA GLY A 41 3.42 -8.75 -1.66
C GLY A 41 3.34 -7.39 -2.35
N GLY A 42 3.86 -7.37 -3.59
CA GLY A 42 4.07 -6.15 -4.37
C GLY A 42 5.52 -5.71 -4.37
N SER A 43 5.97 -5.17 -5.51
CA SER A 43 7.25 -4.48 -5.61
C SER A 43 7.00 -2.99 -5.37
N LYS A 44 7.94 -2.33 -4.69
CA LYS A 44 8.00 -0.87 -4.78
C LYS A 44 8.20 -0.50 -6.25
N PRO A 45 7.48 0.50 -6.80
CA PRO A 45 7.72 0.95 -8.18
C PRO A 45 9.19 1.33 -8.32
N LYS A 46 9.94 0.56 -9.13
CA LYS A 46 11.40 0.69 -9.26
C LYS A 46 11.83 1.85 -10.16
N VAL A 47 10.94 2.36 -11.02
CA VAL A 47 11.33 3.18 -12.19
C VAL A 47 10.52 4.47 -12.34
N THR A 48 9.34 4.57 -11.74
CA THR A 48 8.52 5.79 -11.81
C THR A 48 8.59 6.54 -10.49
N THR A 49 9.57 7.44 -10.38
CA THR A 49 9.49 8.47 -9.34
C THR A 49 8.28 9.36 -9.65
N PRO A 50 7.57 9.86 -8.63
CA PRO A 50 6.43 10.77 -8.83
C PRO A 50 6.78 12.00 -9.68
N GLU A 51 8.04 12.42 -9.65
CA GLU A 51 8.58 13.50 -10.47
C GLU A 51 8.55 13.19 -11.96
N ILE A 52 8.97 11.98 -12.36
CA ILE A 52 8.93 11.56 -13.77
C ILE A 52 7.48 11.47 -14.24
N GLU A 53 6.57 10.94 -13.42
CA GLU A 53 5.13 10.90 -13.76
C GLU A 53 4.56 12.30 -13.98
N ARG A 54 4.88 13.25 -13.09
CA ARG A 54 4.46 14.65 -13.22
C ARG A 54 4.97 15.27 -14.52
N ARG A 55 6.24 15.04 -14.85
CA ARG A 55 6.85 15.58 -16.08
C ARG A 55 6.26 14.98 -17.35
N ILE A 56 5.96 13.68 -17.36
CA ILE A 56 5.21 13.03 -18.44
C ILE A 56 3.83 13.65 -18.61
N GLN A 57 3.11 13.91 -17.51
CA GLN A 57 1.79 14.55 -17.55
C GLN A 57 1.84 16.00 -18.03
N GLU A 58 2.89 16.76 -17.70
CA GLU A 58 3.13 18.10 -18.23
C GLU A 58 3.31 18.05 -19.76
N TYR A 59 4.25 17.23 -20.26
CA TYR A 59 4.50 17.12 -21.71
C TYR A 59 3.27 16.64 -22.51
N LYS A 60 2.47 15.72 -21.94
CA LYS A 60 1.21 15.30 -22.56
C LYS A 60 0.13 16.38 -22.56
N ARG A 61 0.10 17.26 -21.55
CA ARG A 61 -0.84 18.38 -21.50
C ARG A 61 -0.46 19.49 -22.48
N GLU A 62 0.83 19.76 -22.63
CA GLU A 62 1.35 20.75 -23.58
C GLU A 62 1.11 20.33 -25.02
N ASN A 63 1.30 19.04 -25.34
CA ASN A 63 1.03 18.50 -26.67
C ASN A 63 0.59 17.03 -26.58
N ALA A 64 -0.71 16.79 -26.76
CA ALA A 64 -1.28 15.45 -26.73
C ALA A 64 -0.84 14.57 -27.92
N GLY A 65 -0.25 15.16 -28.96
CA GLY A 65 0.31 14.45 -30.12
C GLY A 65 1.74 13.96 -29.94
N LEU A 66 2.38 14.23 -28.79
CA LEU A 66 3.75 13.76 -28.52
C LEU A 66 3.79 12.23 -28.42
N PHE A 67 4.70 11.62 -29.17
CA PHE A 67 4.94 10.19 -29.12
C PHE A 67 5.75 9.79 -27.87
N SER A 68 5.56 8.55 -27.40
CA SER A 68 6.19 8.04 -26.18
C SER A 68 7.72 8.13 -26.18
N TRP A 69 8.37 8.02 -27.35
CA TRP A 69 9.82 8.13 -27.48
C TRP A 69 10.30 9.59 -27.36
N GLU A 70 9.53 10.57 -27.87
CA GLU A 70 9.85 11.99 -27.74
C GLU A 70 9.78 12.44 -26.28
N ILE A 71 8.80 11.92 -25.53
CA ILE A 71 8.70 12.12 -24.08
C ILE A 71 9.94 11.55 -23.40
N ARG A 72 10.37 10.34 -23.77
CA ARG A 72 11.58 9.72 -23.23
C ARG A 72 12.84 10.55 -23.52
N ASP A 73 13.00 11.03 -24.75
CA ASP A 73 14.17 11.84 -25.14
C ASP A 73 14.20 13.16 -24.36
N ARG A 74 13.06 13.84 -24.21
CA ARG A 74 12.95 15.05 -23.37
C ARG A 74 13.21 14.79 -21.89
N LEU A 75 12.89 13.61 -21.37
CA LEU A 75 13.17 13.24 -19.98
C LEU A 75 14.66 12.95 -19.76
N ILE A 76 15.35 12.39 -20.76
CA ILE A 76 16.77 12.06 -20.70
C ILE A 76 17.64 13.29 -20.98
N SER A 77 17.20 14.19 -21.86
CA SER A 77 17.95 15.39 -22.26
C SER A 77 18.02 16.49 -21.20
N VAL A 78 17.20 16.40 -20.15
CA VAL A 78 17.15 17.37 -19.02
C VAL A 78 18.16 16.99 -17.92
N ARG A 79 19.03 16.02 -18.17
CA ARG A 79 20.08 15.60 -17.24
C ARG A 79 21.39 16.37 -17.43
#